data_AF-A0A661DP24-F1
#
_entry.id   AF-A0A661DP24-F1
#
_cell.length_a   1.000
_cell.length_b   1.000
_cell.length_c   1.000
_cell.angle_alpha   90.00
_cell.angle_beta   90.00
_cell.angle_gamma   90.00
#
_symmetry.space_group_name_H-M   'P 1'
#
loop_
_entity.id
_entity.type
_entity.pdbx_description
1 polymer ?
#
loop_
_entity_poly.entity_id
_entity_poly.type
_entity_poly.pdbx_seq_one_letter_code
_entity_poly.pdbx_strand_id
1 'polypeptide(L)'
;MALSTQEIDAIQWRKDQEFRTQDAIWAARIGGELIKAYPGHGWEVVVDIKNGICNIFNRHMSPTVGYRLKLNEICLDTLTRDLVRIGGEILERFGLARDKFEADVIREIQHNTHGQAKADLS
;
A
#
# COMPACT_ATOMS: atom_id res chain seq x y z
N MET A 1 23.46 2.11 36.75
CA MET A 1 24.15 3.09 35.88
C MET A 1 23.14 3.50 34.83
N ALA A 2 22.68 4.75 34.82
CA ALA A 2 21.71 5.22 33.82
C ALA A 2 22.46 5.54 32.51
N LEU A 3 21.85 5.22 31.38
CA LEU A 3 22.41 5.54 30.06
C LEU A 3 22.45 7.06 29.86
N SER A 4 23.50 7.54 29.20
CA SER A 4 23.60 8.93 28.77
C SER A 4 22.64 9.22 27.62
N THR A 5 22.29 10.50 27.44
CA THR A 5 21.44 10.96 26.32
C THR A 5 21.99 10.53 24.96
N GLN A 6 23.32 10.58 24.77
CA GLN A 6 23.97 10.16 23.53
C GLN A 6 23.78 8.67 23.24
N GLU A 7 23.83 7.83 24.28
CA GLU A 7 23.58 6.39 24.14
C GLU A 7 22.12 6.09 23.80
N ILE A 8 21.18 6.82 24.40
CA ILE A 8 19.74 6.69 24.11
C ILE A 8 19.44 7.07 22.65
N ASP A 9 19.99 8.19 22.17
CA ASP A 9 19.78 8.65 20.79
C ASP A 9 20.36 7.66 19.77
N ALA A 10 21.54 7.12 20.05
CA ALA A 10 22.16 6.10 19.19
C ALA A 10 21.33 4.81 19.12
N ILE A 11 20.72 4.38 20.23
CA ILE A 11 19.82 3.22 20.26
C ILE A 11 18.55 3.50 19.44
N GLN A 12 17.94 4.68 19.60
CA GLN A 12 16.74 5.05 18.86
C GLN A 12 17.00 5.11 17.35
N TRP A 13 18.10 5.74 16.95
CA TRP A 13 18.48 5.82 15.54
C TRP A 13 18.63 4.43 14.90
N ARG A 14 19.27 3.48 15.61
CA ARG A 14 19.40 2.09 15.12
C ARG A 14 18.05 1.41 14.94
N LYS A 15 17.14 1.55 15.92
CA LYS A 15 15.77 1.00 15.81
C LYS A 15 15.01 1.60 14.64
N ASP A 16 15.12 2.91 14.44
CA ASP A 16 14.45 3.57 13.31
C ASP A 16 15.02 3.11 11.96
N GLN A 17 16.32 2.83 11.85
CA GLN A 17 16.91 2.21 10.64
C GLN A 17 16.39 0.79 10.41
N GLU A 18 16.25 0.01 11.48
CA GLU A 18 15.69 -1.34 11.41
C GLU A 18 14.24 -1.31 10.91
N PHE A 19 13.40 -0.44 11.46
CA PHE A 19 12.02 -0.26 11.01
C PHE A 19 11.95 0.12 9.53
N ARG A 20 12.74 1.12 9.08
CA ARG A 20 12.77 1.53 7.67
C ARG A 20 13.16 0.39 6.73
N THR A 21 14.10 -0.45 7.16
CA THR A 21 14.53 -1.62 6.38
C THR A 21 13.39 -2.63 6.27
N GLN A 22 12.68 -2.90 7.37
CA GLN A 22 11.53 -3.80 7.36
C GLN A 22 10.37 -3.23 6.53
N ASP A 23 10.09 -1.93 6.62
CA ASP A 23 9.07 -1.24 5.82
C ASP A 23 9.31 -1.48 4.33
N ALA A 24 10.55 -1.29 3.88
CA ALA A 24 10.94 -1.48 2.48
C ALA A 24 10.79 -2.95 2.03
N ILE A 25 11.18 -3.91 2.87
CA ILE A 25 11.05 -5.35 2.56
C ILE A 25 9.57 -5.74 2.41
N TRP A 26 8.72 -5.30 3.33
CA TRP A 26 7.29 -5.61 3.29
C TRP A 26 6.58 -4.91 2.14
N ALA A 27 6.91 -3.64 1.88
CA ALA A 27 6.37 -2.89 0.74
C ALA A 27 6.72 -3.58 -0.59
N ALA A 28 7.98 -4.00 -0.76
CA ALA A 28 8.43 -4.72 -1.94
C ALA A 28 7.73 -6.08 -2.11
N ARG A 29 7.55 -6.82 -1.01
CA ARG A 29 6.85 -8.11 -1.03
C ARG A 29 5.38 -7.95 -1.44
N ILE A 30 4.66 -7.07 -0.77
CA ILE A 30 3.22 -6.84 -1.02
C ILE A 30 3.01 -6.26 -2.42
N GLY A 31 3.80 -5.25 -2.79
CA GLY A 31 3.75 -4.64 -4.12
C GLY A 31 4.05 -5.67 -5.22
N GLY A 32 5.05 -6.53 -5.02
CA GLY A 32 5.36 -7.60 -5.96
C GLY A 32 4.20 -8.59 -6.17
N GLU A 33 3.50 -8.98 -5.12
CA GLU A 33 2.32 -9.85 -5.23
C GLU A 33 1.15 -9.15 -5.94
N LEU A 34 0.90 -7.87 -5.65
CA LEU A 34 -0.13 -7.08 -6.34
C LEU A 34 0.17 -6.90 -7.83
N ILE A 35 1.43 -6.62 -8.19
CA ILE A 35 1.86 -6.50 -9.58
C ILE A 35 1.71 -7.83 -10.33
N LYS A 36 2.01 -8.96 -9.68
CA LYS A 36 1.80 -10.29 -10.27
C LYS A 36 0.33 -10.59 -10.49
N ALA A 37 -0.52 -10.27 -9.52
CA ALA A 37 -1.96 -10.52 -9.58
C ALA A 37 -2.67 -9.59 -10.57
N TYR A 38 -2.22 -8.33 -10.65
CA TYR A 38 -2.84 -7.27 -11.44
C TYR A 38 -1.76 -6.47 -12.20
N PRO A 39 -1.20 -7.04 -13.28
CA PRO A 39 -0.14 -6.40 -14.06
C PRO A 39 -0.60 -5.08 -14.69
N GLY A 40 0.30 -4.10 -14.75
CA GLY A 40 0.05 -2.79 -15.40
C GLY A 40 -0.66 -1.75 -14.52
N HIS A 41 -1.25 -2.17 -13.40
CA HIS A 41 -1.84 -1.24 -12.45
C HIS A 41 -0.77 -0.52 -11.60
N GLY A 42 -0.95 0.78 -11.36
CA GLY A 42 0.01 1.65 -10.69
C GLY A 42 -0.01 1.49 -9.17
N TRP A 43 0.24 0.29 -8.67
CA TRP A 43 0.21 -0.01 -7.24
C TRP A 43 1.31 0.73 -6.49
N GLU A 44 0.94 1.31 -5.35
CA GLU A 44 1.88 1.80 -4.37
C GLU A 44 1.54 1.22 -3.00
N VAL A 45 2.56 0.80 -2.27
CA VAL A 45 2.43 0.21 -0.94
C VAL A 45 3.29 1.01 0.03
N VAL A 46 2.65 1.55 1.05
CA VAL A 46 3.30 2.30 2.12
C VAL A 46 3.13 1.52 3.42
N VAL A 47 4.25 0.98 3.93
CA VAL A 47 4.28 0.20 5.16
C VAL A 47 4.91 1.03 6.28
N ASP A 48 4.31 0.94 7.45
CA ASP A 48 4.80 1.49 8.70
C ASP A 48 4.73 0.38 9.75
N ILE A 49 5.82 -0.39 9.85
CA ILE A 49 6.00 -1.50 10.79
C ILE A 49 5.92 -1.00 12.22
N LYS A 50 6.48 0.20 12.49
CA LYS A 50 6.51 0.80 13.82
C LYS A 50 5.09 1.02 14.36
N ASN A 51 4.17 1.46 13.51
CA ASN A 51 2.76 1.68 13.87
C ASN A 51 1.84 0.50 13.48
N GLY A 52 2.36 -0.54 12.83
CA GLY A 52 1.60 -1.75 12.47
C GLY A 52 0.61 -1.54 11.31
N ILE A 53 0.89 -0.63 10.38
CA ILE A 53 -0.05 -0.24 9.31
C ILE A 53 0.58 -0.48 7.94
N CYS A 54 -0.22 -0.98 6.99
CA CYS A 54 0.08 -1.02 5.57
C CYS A 54 -1.04 -0.32 4.80
N ASN A 55 -0.70 0.68 4.00
CA ASN A 55 -1.63 1.33 3.08
C ASN A 55 -1.30 0.90 1.65
N ILE A 56 -2.33 0.51 0.89
CA ILE A 56 -2.22 0.07 -0.50
C ILE A 56 -3.03 1.04 -1.35
N PHE A 57 -2.39 1.65 -2.35
CA PHE A 57 -3.00 2.60 -3.26
C PHE A 57 -2.86 2.12 -4.70
N ASN A 58 -3.76 2.59 -5.56
CA ASN A 58 -3.57 2.53 -7.00
C ASN A 58 -3.45 3.96 -7.52
N ARG A 59 -2.22 4.37 -7.84
CA ARG A 59 -1.87 5.75 -8.22
C ARG A 59 -2.47 6.20 -9.54
N HIS A 60 -2.89 5.27 -10.39
CA HIS A 60 -3.63 5.61 -11.60
C HIS A 60 -5.06 6.08 -11.32
N MET A 61 -5.56 5.87 -10.08
CA MET A 61 -6.97 6.07 -9.73
C MET A 61 -7.11 7.21 -8.74
N SER A 62 -6.43 7.12 -7.61
CA SER A 62 -6.45 8.13 -6.57
C SER A 62 -5.10 8.22 -5.86
N PRO A 63 -4.58 9.43 -5.61
CA PRO A 63 -3.43 9.61 -4.76
C PRO A 63 -3.77 9.51 -3.26
N THR A 64 -5.06 9.52 -2.89
CA THR A 64 -5.49 9.66 -1.48
C THR A 64 -6.34 8.50 -0.97
N VAL A 65 -7.05 7.81 -1.86
CA VAL A 65 -7.93 6.69 -1.49
C VAL A 65 -7.23 5.37 -1.76
N GLY A 66 -7.15 4.55 -0.72
CA GLY A 66 -6.52 3.25 -0.75
C GLY A 66 -7.14 2.32 0.28
N TYR A 67 -6.55 1.14 0.42
CA TYR A 67 -6.93 0.16 1.43
C TYR A 67 -5.93 0.20 2.58
N ARG A 68 -6.43 0.36 3.82
CA ARG A 68 -5.61 0.28 5.03
C ARG A 68 -5.75 -1.10 5.65
N LEU A 69 -4.62 -1.76 5.82
CA LEU A 69 -4.51 -3.06 6.44
C LEU A 69 -3.65 -2.96 7.71
N LYS A 70 -4.06 -3.63 8.79
CA LYS A 70 -3.22 -3.73 9.98
C LYS A 70 -2.28 -4.91 9.83
N LEU A 71 -0.99 -4.69 10.07
CA LEU A 71 0.04 -5.72 9.85
C LEU A 71 -0.12 -6.93 10.77
N ASN A 72 -0.72 -6.76 11.95
CA ASN A 72 -1.04 -7.84 12.86
C ASN A 72 -2.20 -8.75 12.39
N GLU A 73 -2.98 -8.30 11.41
CA GLU A 73 -4.06 -9.07 10.79
C GLU A 73 -3.56 -9.87 9.57
N ILE A 74 -2.29 -9.69 9.17
CA ILE A 74 -1.67 -10.48 8.09
C ILE A 74 -1.32 -11.87 8.57
N CYS A 75 -1.87 -12.89 7.91
CA CYS A 75 -1.34 -14.24 7.95
C CYS A 75 -0.48 -14.50 6.70
N LEU A 76 0.78 -14.92 6.89
CA LEU A 76 1.71 -15.15 5.78
C LEU A 76 1.24 -16.24 4.82
N ASP A 77 0.58 -17.27 5.34
CA ASP A 77 0.08 -18.41 4.55
C ASP A 77 -1.08 -18.00 3.64
N THR A 78 -1.82 -16.95 4.00
CA THR A 78 -2.96 -16.46 3.23
C THR A 78 -2.70 -15.14 2.52
N LEU A 79 -1.50 -14.55 2.70
CA LEU A 79 -1.15 -13.22 2.24
C LEU A 79 -1.50 -13.00 0.77
N THR A 80 -1.06 -13.89 -0.13
CA THR A 80 -1.32 -13.74 -1.58
C THR A 80 -2.82 -13.73 -1.88
N ARG A 81 -3.60 -14.64 -1.27
CA ARG A 81 -5.06 -14.70 -1.44
C ARG A 81 -5.73 -13.41 -0.95
N ASP A 82 -5.30 -12.93 0.21
CA ASP A 82 -5.89 -11.73 0.82
C ASP A 82 -5.53 -10.47 0.01
N LEU A 83 -4.32 -10.39 -0.54
CA LEU A 83 -3.89 -9.31 -1.44
C LEU A 83 -4.64 -9.33 -2.78
N VAL A 84 -4.89 -10.50 -3.36
CA VAL A 84 -5.76 -10.64 -4.55
C VAL A 84 -7.14 -10.09 -4.22
N ARG A 85 -7.75 -10.50 -3.09
CA ARG A 85 -9.06 -9.99 -2.69
C ARG A 85 -9.06 -8.46 -2.53
N ILE A 86 -8.06 -7.90 -1.85
CA ILE A 86 -7.95 -6.45 -1.60
C ILE A 86 -7.74 -5.69 -2.91
N GLY A 87 -6.81 -6.13 -3.76
CA GLY A 87 -6.56 -5.49 -5.05
C GLY A 87 -7.80 -5.51 -5.93
N GLY A 88 -8.49 -6.65 -5.99
CA GLY A 88 -9.74 -6.78 -6.72
C GLY A 88 -10.87 -5.90 -6.19
N GLU A 89 -10.95 -5.68 -4.87
CA GLU A 89 -11.92 -4.77 -4.26
C GLU A 89 -11.61 -3.31 -4.60
N ILE A 90 -10.34 -2.91 -4.59
CA ILE A 90 -9.92 -1.57 -5.03
C ILE A 90 -10.32 -1.36 -6.49
N LEU A 91 -9.99 -2.28 -7.39
CA LEU A 91 -10.33 -2.15 -8.81
C LEU A 91 -11.85 -2.02 -9.04
N GLU A 92 -12.65 -2.83 -8.35
CA GLU A 92 -14.11 -2.79 -8.44
C GLU A 92 -14.70 -1.46 -7.95
N ARG A 93 -14.17 -0.87 -6.87
CA ARG A 93 -14.62 0.44 -6.36
C ARG A 93 -14.53 1.55 -7.40
N PHE A 94 -13.60 1.41 -8.34
CA PHE A 94 -13.38 2.38 -9.40
C PHE A 94 -13.81 1.86 -10.79
N GLY A 95 -14.53 0.74 -10.86
CA GLY A 95 -15.07 0.19 -12.11
C GLY A 95 -14.04 -0.39 -13.07
N LEU A 96 -12.84 -0.75 -12.61
CA LEU A 96 -11.84 -1.40 -13.46
C LEU A 96 -11.98 -2.92 -13.48
N ALA A 97 -11.68 -3.49 -14.64
CA ALA A 97 -11.59 -4.93 -14.81
C ALA A 97 -10.39 -5.51 -14.05
N ARG A 98 -10.53 -6.75 -13.56
CA ARG A 98 -9.51 -7.47 -12.78
C ARG A 98 -8.49 -8.20 -13.66
N ASP A 99 -8.83 -8.46 -14.92
CA ASP A 99 -8.09 -9.30 -15.84
C ASP A 99 -7.16 -8.50 -16.77
N LYS A 100 -7.48 -7.24 -17.04
CA LYS A 100 -6.70 -6.38 -17.94
C LYS A 100 -6.61 -4.95 -17.44
N PHE A 101 -5.38 -4.45 -17.48
CA PHE A 101 -5.11 -3.02 -17.47
C PHE A 101 -5.51 -2.43 -18.83
N GLU A 102 -6.52 -1.58 -18.85
CA GLU A 102 -6.94 -0.83 -20.03
C GLU A 102 -6.68 0.67 -19.80
N ALA A 103 -5.65 1.19 -20.48
CA ALA A 103 -5.22 2.57 -20.31
C ALA A 103 -6.30 3.59 -20.66
N ASP A 104 -7.18 3.26 -21.61
CA ASP A 104 -8.25 4.15 -22.05
C ASP A 104 -9.36 4.27 -20.98
N VAL A 105 -9.71 3.16 -20.31
CA VAL A 105 -10.67 3.18 -19.20
C VAL A 105 -10.18 4.06 -18.05
N ILE A 106 -8.87 4.05 -17.76
CA ILE A 106 -8.28 4.89 -16.71
C ILE A 106 -8.32 6.37 -17.06
N ARG A 107 -8.14 6.73 -18.33
CA ARG A 107 -8.28 8.11 -18.80
C ARG A 107 -9.72 8.61 -18.69
N GLU A 108 -10.69 7.70 -18.77
CA GLU A 108 -12.11 7.99 -18.62
C GLU A 108 -12.57 8.08 -17.16
N ILE A 109 -11.74 7.66 -16.20
CA ILE A 109 -12.03 7.88 -14.77
C ILE A 109 -12.11 9.39 -14.55
N GLN A 110 -13.30 9.88 -14.24
CA GLN A 110 -13.49 11.30 -13.98
C GLN A 110 -12.87 11.68 -12.64
N HIS A 111 -11.83 12.50 -12.71
CA HIS A 111 -11.23 13.17 -11.56
C HIS A 111 -11.87 14.55 -11.36
N ASN A 112 -12.00 14.97 -10.11
CA ASN A 112 -12.34 16.35 -9.79
C ASN A 112 -11.14 17.28 -10.04
N THR A 113 -11.33 18.60 -9.87
CA THR A 113 -10.26 19.61 -10.01
C THR A 113 -9.06 19.43 -9.07
N HIS A 114 -9.19 18.57 -8.05
CA HIS A 114 -8.12 18.22 -7.11
C HIS A 114 -7.45 16.88 -7.45
N GLY A 115 -7.83 16.22 -8.56
CA GLY A 115 -7.28 14.94 -8.99
C GLY A 115 -7.85 13.73 -8.25
N GLN A 116 -8.98 13.87 -7.54
CA GLN A 116 -9.65 12.76 -6.85
C GLN A 116 -10.67 12.11 -7.77
N ALA A 117 -10.65 10.79 -7.87
CA ALA A 117 -11.64 10.07 -8.68
C ALA A 117 -13.03 10.16 -8.04
N LYS A 118 -14.10 10.07 -8.84
CA LYS A 118 -15.49 10.13 -8.34
C LYS A 118 -15.80 9.14 -7.20
N ALA A 119 -15.14 7.98 -7.15
CA ALA A 119 -15.28 7.01 -6.08
C ALA A 119 -14.67 7.46 -4.73
N ASP A 120 -13.86 8.53 -4.73
CA ASP A 120 -13.30 9.15 -3.51
C ASP A 120 -14.30 10.11 -2.83
N LEU A 121 -15.44 10.40 -3.48
CA LEU A 121 -16.42 11.40 -3.06
C LEU A 121 -17.67 10.82 -2.38
N SER A 122 -17.75 9.49 -2.22
CA SER A 122 -18.86 8.78 -1.56
C SER A 122 -18.57 8.40 -0.12
#